data_AF-A0A3D0Q0C0-F1
#
_entry.id   AF-A0A3D0Q0C0-F1
#
_cell.length_a   1.000
_cell.length_b   1.000
_cell.length_c   1.000
_cell.angle_alpha   90.00
_cell.angle_beta   90.00
_cell.angle_gamma   90.00
#
_symmetry.space_group_name_H-M   'P 1'
#
loop_
_entity.id
_entity.type
_entity.pdbx_description
1 polymer ?
#
loop_
_entity_poly.entity_id
_entity_poly.type
_entity_poly.pdbx_seq_one_letter_code
_entity_poly.pdbx_strand_id
1 'polypeptide(L)'
;MSKQRATYSPKWYQDAFRWFYSFILALLIPFAFFTLVKRGMTRQKDYNRRRFERFGYVAHAPKANGYLFHCVSVGEVVAASVLIKRIMQEQPERQITVTTTTPTGSARVRAIFGDKVHHFYLPYDLHMA
;
A
#
# COMPACT_ATOMS: atom_id res chain seq x y z
N MET A 1 37.50 33.54 7.48
CA MET A 1 38.10 32.20 7.63
C MET A 1 37.24 31.18 6.89
N SER A 2 37.43 31.02 5.57
CA SER A 2 36.76 29.97 4.80
C SER A 2 37.62 28.70 4.88
N LYS A 3 37.13 27.68 5.60
CA LYS A 3 37.72 26.34 5.57
C LYS A 3 37.59 25.81 4.13
N GLN A 4 38.71 25.72 3.42
CA GLN A 4 38.78 24.99 2.16
C GLN A 4 38.31 23.55 2.42
N ARG A 5 37.19 23.14 1.80
CA ARG A 5 36.77 21.75 1.78
C ARG A 5 37.78 21.01 0.93
N ALA A 6 38.59 20.14 1.55
CA ALA A 6 39.49 19.24 0.86
C ALA A 6 38.73 18.55 -0.28
N THR A 7 39.14 18.86 -1.52
CA THR A 7 38.49 18.33 -2.71
C THR A 7 38.87 16.86 -2.81
N TYR A 8 37.97 15.98 -2.38
CA TYR A 8 38.13 14.54 -2.51
C TYR A 8 38.33 14.21 -4.00
N SER A 9 39.53 13.78 -4.36
CA SER A 9 39.88 13.31 -5.69
C SER A 9 39.95 11.77 -5.61
N PRO A 10 38.87 11.07 -5.95
CA PRO A 10 38.86 9.61 -5.91
C PRO A 10 39.91 9.08 -6.88
N LYS A 11 40.69 8.11 -6.40
CA LYS A 11 41.57 7.35 -7.29
C LYS A 11 40.72 6.42 -8.14
N TRP A 12 41.15 6.13 -9.37
CA TRP A 12 40.37 5.39 -10.37
C TRP A 12 39.80 4.04 -9.87
N TYR A 13 40.51 3.35 -8.99
CA TYR A 13 40.04 2.09 -8.41
C TYR A 13 38.87 2.27 -7.43
N GLN A 14 38.80 3.41 -6.72
CA GLN A 14 37.69 3.71 -5.80
C GLN A 14 36.40 3.97 -6.57
N ASP A 15 36.51 4.69 -7.70
CA ASP A 15 35.38 4.85 -8.60
C ASP A 15 34.98 3.53 -9.26
N ALA A 16 35.94 2.70 -9.68
CA ALA A 16 35.65 1.37 -10.20
C ALA A 16 34.91 0.49 -9.17
N PHE A 17 35.36 0.45 -7.91
CA PHE A 17 34.66 -0.28 -6.84
C PHE A 17 33.27 0.30 -6.54
N ARG A 18 33.11 1.62 -6.57
CA ARG A 18 31.80 2.27 -6.36
C ARG A 18 30.82 1.94 -7.48
N TRP A 19 31.28 1.93 -8.74
CA TRP A 19 30.48 1.53 -9.89
C TRP A 19 30.13 0.05 -9.83
N PHE A 20 31.07 -0.81 -9.48
CA PHE A 20 30.82 -2.24 -9.31
C PHE A 20 29.82 -2.54 -8.19
N TYR A 21 29.98 -1.90 -7.03
CA TYR A 21 29.03 -1.99 -5.92
C TYR A 21 27.64 -1.50 -6.33
N SER A 22 27.55 -0.34 -6.98
CA SER A 22 26.29 0.21 -7.48
C SER A 22 25.63 -0.70 -8.51
N PHE A 23 26.43 -1.33 -9.39
CA PHE A 23 25.94 -2.27 -10.39
C PHE A 23 25.36 -3.53 -9.76
N ILE A 24 26.08 -4.14 -8.80
CA ILE A 24 25.57 -5.29 -8.04
C ILE A 24 24.27 -4.91 -7.32
N LEU A 25 24.23 -3.75 -6.67
CA LEU A 25 23.05 -3.29 -5.95
C LEU A 25 21.87 -3.06 -6.89
N ALA A 26 22.11 -2.43 -8.04
CA ALA A 26 21.11 -2.22 -9.09
C ALA A 26 20.59 -3.54 -9.67
N LEU A 27 21.39 -4.61 -9.68
CA LEU A 27 20.99 -5.95 -10.13
C LEU A 27 20.21 -6.72 -9.05
N LEU A 28 20.54 -6.51 -7.77
CA LEU A 28 19.86 -7.14 -6.64
C LEU A 28 18.48 -6.52 -6.34
N ILE A 29 18.32 -5.21 -6.55
CA ILE A 29 17.04 -4.50 -6.33
C ILE A 29 15.87 -5.11 -7.13
N PRO A 30 15.93 -5.32 -8.46
CA PRO A 30 14.83 -5.88 -9.22
C PRO A 30 14.55 -7.34 -8.82
N PHE A 31 15.56 -8.10 -8.40
CA PHE A 31 15.37 -9.47 -7.90
C PHE A 31 14.67 -9.50 -6.53
N ALA A 32 15.06 -8.62 -5.61
CA ALA A 32 14.39 -8.45 -4.32
C ALA A 32 12.93 -7.96 -4.51
N PHE A 33 12.72 -7.02 -5.43
CA PHE A 33 11.39 -6.53 -5.76
C PHE A 33 10.52 -7.62 -6.40
N PHE A 34 11.06 -8.38 -7.35
CA PHE A 34 10.36 -9.47 -8.01
C PHE A 34 9.97 -10.59 -7.04
N THR A 35 10.85 -10.95 -6.10
CA THR A 35 10.54 -11.96 -5.08
C THR A 35 9.47 -11.48 -4.09
N LEU A 36 9.46 -10.19 -3.73
CA LEU A 36 8.40 -9.58 -2.92
C LEU A 36 7.05 -9.56 -3.65
N VAL A 37 7.04 -9.12 -4.91
CA VAL A 37 5.81 -9.05 -5.74
C VAL A 37 5.28 -10.46 -6.00
N LYS A 38 6.14 -11.42 -6.36
CA LYS A 38 5.74 -12.81 -6.58
C LYS A 38 5.17 -13.42 -5.31
N ARG A 39 5.77 -13.17 -4.14
CA ARG A 39 5.27 -13.68 -2.86
C ARG A 39 3.94 -13.02 -2.44
N GLY A 40 3.73 -11.76 -2.82
CA GLY A 40 2.46 -11.04 -2.66
C GLY A 40 1.35 -11.54 -3.60
N MET A 41 1.67 -11.83 -4.86
CA MET A 41 0.71 -12.29 -5.86
C MET A 41 0.34 -13.76 -5.70
N THR A 42 1.29 -14.64 -5.36
CA THR A 42 1.07 -16.10 -5.39
C THR A 42 0.22 -16.58 -4.21
N ARG A 43 0.08 -15.78 -3.14
CA ARG A 43 -0.60 -16.21 -1.90
C ARG A 43 -2.09 -15.87 -1.80
N GLN A 44 -2.67 -15.12 -2.73
CA GLN A 44 -4.07 -14.69 -2.62
C GLN A 44 -4.91 -15.10 -3.83
N LYS A 45 -5.50 -16.30 -3.79
CA LYS A 45 -6.61 -16.69 -4.69
C LYS A 45 -7.75 -15.66 -4.68
N ASP A 46 -7.99 -15.04 -3.52
CA ASP A 46 -8.94 -13.93 -3.33
C ASP A 46 -8.59 -12.68 -4.15
N TYR A 47 -7.31 -12.42 -4.40
CA TYR A 47 -6.87 -11.27 -5.19
C TYR A 47 -7.43 -11.36 -6.62
N ASN A 48 -7.41 -12.55 -7.22
CA ASN A 48 -7.91 -12.75 -8.58
C ASN A 48 -9.41 -12.55 -8.72
N ARG A 49 -10.20 -12.84 -7.68
CA ARG A 49 -11.66 -12.70 -7.66
C ARG A 49 -12.12 -11.25 -7.53
N ARG A 50 -11.29 -10.40 -6.91
CA ARG A 50 -11.58 -8.97 -6.62
C ARG A 50 -10.92 -8.00 -7.59
N ARG A 51 -10.29 -8.47 -8.67
CA ARG A 51 -9.62 -7.62 -9.67
C ARG A 51 -10.57 -6.63 -10.32
N PHE A 52 -11.84 -7.00 -10.47
CA PHE A 52 -12.88 -6.17 -11.08
C PHE A 52 -13.27 -4.96 -10.22
N GLU A 53 -13.03 -4.99 -8.90
CA GLU A 53 -13.25 -3.82 -8.03
C GLU A 53 -12.42 -2.61 -8.48
N ARG A 54 -11.23 -2.86 -9.04
CA ARG A 54 -10.35 -1.81 -9.56
C ARG A 54 -10.85 -1.16 -10.85
N PHE A 55 -11.80 -1.80 -11.53
CA PHE A 55 -12.47 -1.26 -12.71
C PHE A 55 -13.83 -0.63 -12.35
N GLY A 56 -14.10 -0.38 -11.07
CA GLY A 56 -15.35 0.24 -10.62
C GLY A 56 -16.50 -0.73 -10.34
N TYR A 57 -16.33 -2.02 -10.60
CA TYR A 57 -17.31 -3.05 -10.24
C TYR A 57 -17.21 -3.39 -8.75
N VAL A 58 -17.79 -2.54 -7.90
CA VAL A 58 -17.80 -2.68 -6.45
C VAL A 58 -19.21 -2.97 -5.94
N ALA A 59 -19.31 -3.77 -4.88
CA ALA A 59 -20.57 -3.92 -4.16
C ALA A 59 -20.97 -2.56 -3.57
N HIS A 60 -22.26 -2.23 -3.63
CA HIS A 60 -22.76 -1.01 -3.01
C HIS A 60 -22.68 -1.12 -1.50
N ALA A 61 -22.39 0.00 -0.84
CA ALA A 61 -22.41 0.05 0.62
C ALA A 61 -23.84 -0.30 1.12
N PRO A 62 -23.97 -1.18 2.13
CA PRO A 62 -25.27 -1.60 2.68
C PRO A 62 -26.17 -0.46 3.18
N LYS A 63 -25.58 0.66 3.60
CA LYS A 63 -26.29 1.83 4.12
C LYS A 63 -25.68 3.11 3.54
N ALA A 64 -26.55 4.08 3.24
CA ALA A 64 -26.17 5.42 2.82
C ALA A 64 -25.72 6.29 4.01
N ASN A 65 -25.06 7.42 3.73
CA ASN A 65 -24.61 8.42 4.72
C ASN A 65 -23.58 7.90 5.75
N GLY A 66 -22.65 7.08 5.29
CA GLY A 66 -21.50 6.57 6.06
C GLY A 66 -20.21 7.36 5.86
N TYR A 67 -19.14 6.92 6.54
CA TYR A 67 -17.80 7.48 6.39
C TYR A 67 -16.95 6.64 5.43
N LEU A 68 -16.12 7.32 4.63
CA LEU A 68 -15.15 6.70 3.74
C LEU A 68 -13.73 6.96 4.23
N PHE A 69 -12.97 5.89 4.44
CA PHE A 69 -11.55 5.94 4.76
C PHE A 69 -10.76 5.36 3.60
N HIS A 70 -9.86 6.15 3.03
CA HIS A 70 -8.90 5.65 2.05
C HIS A 70 -7.55 5.41 2.73
N CYS A 71 -7.03 4.19 2.63
CA CYS A 71 -5.74 3.80 3.19
C CYS A 71 -4.88 3.16 2.09
N VAL A 72 -3.90 3.91 1.60
CA VAL A 72 -2.95 3.48 0.55
C VAL A 72 -1.96 2.47 1.11
N SER A 73 -1.64 2.56 2.40
CA SER A 73 -0.61 1.73 3.04
C SER A 73 -1.13 0.92 4.24
N VAL A 74 -0.36 -0.10 4.63
CA VAL A 74 -0.64 -0.91 5.84
C VAL A 74 -0.55 -0.04 7.11
N GLY A 75 0.39 0.92 7.15
CA GLY A 75 0.54 1.84 8.27
C GLY A 75 -0.69 2.73 8.45
N GLU A 76 -1.24 3.26 7.36
CA GLU A 76 -2.47 4.04 7.38
C GLU A 76 -3.67 3.22 7.86
N VAL A 77 -3.80 1.96 7.44
CA VAL A 77 -4.87 1.08 7.96
C VAL A 77 -4.79 0.94 9.48
N VAL A 78 -3.58 0.77 10.02
CA VAL A 78 -3.37 0.64 11.47
C VAL A 78 -3.69 1.94 12.18
N ALA A 79 -3.22 3.08 11.67
CA ALA A 79 -3.50 4.40 12.24
C ALA A 79 -5.00 4.72 12.20
N ALA A 80 -5.65 4.53 11.05
CA ALA A 80 -7.07 4.75 10.87
C ALA A 80 -7.92 3.83 11.76
N SER A 81 -7.40 2.65 12.14
CA SER A 81 -8.16 1.70 12.93
C SER A 81 -8.58 2.18 14.31
N VAL A 82 -7.77 3.02 14.94
CA VAL A 82 -8.09 3.60 16.25
C VAL A 82 -9.29 4.53 16.11
N LEU A 83 -9.26 5.42 15.12
CA LEU A 83 -10.33 6.37 14.85
C LEU A 83 -11.62 5.65 14.39
N ILE A 84 -11.51 4.70 13.46
CA ILE A 84 -12.65 3.92 12.97
C ILE A 84 -13.34 3.20 14.11
N LYS A 85 -12.59 2.52 14.99
CA LYS A 85 -13.16 1.82 16.15
C LYS A 85 -13.91 2.78 17.07
N ARG A 86 -13.38 3.98 17.27
CA ARG A 86 -14.04 5.00 18.09
C ARG A 86 -15.35 5.47 17.47
N ILE A 87 -15.36 5.76 16.17
CA ILE A 87 -16.58 6.16 15.45
C ILE A 87 -17.63 5.05 15.49
N MET A 88 -17.22 3.78 15.32
CA MET A 88 -18.15 2.64 15.41
C MET A 88 -18.79 2.50 16.81
N GLN A 89 -18.09 2.92 17.87
CA GLN A 89 -18.64 2.93 19.23
C GLN A 89 -19.60 4.10 19.45
N GLU A 90 -19.26 5.30 18.98
CA GLU A 90 -20.07 6.51 19.18
C GLU A 90 -21.27 6.58 18.24
N GLN A 91 -21.16 5.99 17.04
CA GLN A 91 -22.19 6.03 16.00
C GLN A 91 -22.39 4.63 15.37
N PRO A 92 -23.01 3.67 16.09
CA PRO A 92 -23.17 2.30 15.61
C PRO A 92 -24.01 2.17 14.33
N GLU A 93 -24.90 3.13 14.11
CA GLU A 93 -25.81 3.16 12.96
C GLU A 93 -25.08 3.51 11.64
N ARG A 94 -23.93 4.19 11.73
CA ARG A 94 -23.20 4.71 10.57
C ARG A 94 -22.33 3.64 9.93
N GLN A 95 -22.50 3.47 8.61
CA GLN A 95 -21.65 2.58 7.83
C GLN A 95 -20.23 3.14 7.75
N ILE A 96 -19.23 2.29 8.00
CA ILE A 96 -17.83 2.59 7.69
C ILE A 96 -17.46 1.85 6.40
N THR A 97 -16.92 2.58 5.43
CA THR A 97 -16.31 2.03 4.23
C THR A 97 -14.82 2.31 4.25
N VAL A 98 -13.99 1.29 4.00
CA VAL A 98 -12.54 1.41 3.91
C VAL A 98 -12.09 0.98 2.51
N THR A 99 -11.31 1.81 1.83
CA THR A 99 -10.70 1.46 0.55
C THR A 99 -9.19 1.33 0.68
N THR A 100 -8.62 0.38 -0.05
CA THR A 100 -7.17 0.15 -0.07
C THR A 100 -6.66 -0.01 -1.48
N THR A 101 -5.40 0.32 -1.73
CA THR A 101 -4.76 0.08 -3.03
C THR A 101 -3.98 -1.23 -3.07
N THR A 102 -3.52 -1.74 -1.93
CA THR A 102 -2.61 -2.90 -1.85
C THR A 102 -3.26 -4.15 -1.26
N PRO A 103 -2.88 -5.36 -1.70
CA PRO A 103 -3.42 -6.61 -1.15
C PRO A 103 -3.06 -6.83 0.33
N THR A 104 -1.89 -6.36 0.74
CA THR A 104 -1.44 -6.36 2.15
C THR A 104 -2.29 -5.42 3.01
N GLY A 105 -2.62 -4.24 2.51
CA GLY A 105 -3.59 -3.34 3.16
C GLY A 105 -4.95 -3.99 3.33
N SER A 106 -5.50 -4.60 2.28
CA SER A 106 -6.78 -5.33 2.35
C SER A 106 -6.77 -6.47 3.37
N ALA A 107 -5.71 -7.29 3.39
CA ALA A 107 -5.57 -8.34 4.38
C ALA A 107 -5.54 -7.78 5.80
N ARG A 108 -4.89 -6.63 6.00
CA ARG A 108 -4.86 -5.95 7.30
C ARG A 108 -6.22 -5.41 7.72
N VAL A 109 -6.99 -4.81 6.80
CA VAL A 109 -8.36 -4.36 7.07
C VAL A 109 -9.23 -5.53 7.53
N ARG A 110 -9.23 -6.65 6.78
CA ARG A 110 -9.99 -7.85 7.18
C ARG A 110 -9.54 -8.39 8.54
N ALA A 111 -8.24 -8.40 8.82
CA ALA A 111 -7.72 -8.88 10.10
C ALA A 111 -8.16 -8.01 11.30
N ILE A 112 -8.30 -6.69 11.11
CA ILE A 112 -8.66 -5.76 12.18
C ILE A 112 -10.18 -5.70 12.39
N PHE A 113 -10.95 -5.67 11.30
CA PHE A 113 -12.39 -5.36 11.34
C PHE A 113 -13.30 -6.53 10.97
N GLY A 114 -12.77 -7.59 10.36
CA GLY A 114 -13.58 -8.67 9.79
C GLY A 114 -14.61 -8.12 8.81
N ASP A 115 -15.85 -8.53 8.98
CA ASP A 115 -17.00 -8.11 8.15
C ASP A 115 -17.74 -6.89 8.71
N LYS A 116 -17.22 -6.24 9.75
CA LYS A 116 -17.88 -5.08 10.39
C LYS A 116 -17.76 -3.78 9.58
N VAL A 117 -16.86 -3.74 8.60
CA VAL A 117 -16.67 -2.60 7.70
C VAL A 117 -16.83 -3.06 6.27
N HIS A 118 -17.39 -2.19 5.44
CA HIS A 118 -17.42 -2.44 4.01
C HIS A 118 -16.04 -2.16 3.41
N HIS A 119 -15.43 -3.13 2.73
CA HIS A 119 -14.07 -2.98 2.18
C HIS A 119 -14.03 -3.31 0.69
N PHE A 120 -13.41 -2.44 -0.11
CA PHE A 120 -13.09 -2.70 -1.52
C PHE A 120 -11.77 -2.07 -1.96
N TYR A 121 -11.22 -2.52 -3.08
CA TYR A 121 -10.06 -1.85 -3.68
C TYR A 121 -10.47 -0.54 -4.34
N LEU A 122 -9.71 0.53 -4.10
CA LEU A 122 -9.98 1.80 -4.78
C LEU A 122 -9.97 1.58 -6.30
N PRO A 123 -11.04 1.99 -7.02
CA PRO A 123 -11.07 1.97 -8.47
C PRO A 123 -9.92 2.78 -9.08
N TYR A 124 -9.47 2.37 -10.25
CA TYR A 124 -8.56 3.18 -11.04
C TYR A 124 -9.26 4.44 -11.52
N ASP A 125 -8.49 5.51 -11.65
CA ASP A 125 -8.95 6.81 -12.13
C ASP A 125 -9.12 6.75 -13.66
N LEU A 126 -10.11 5.97 -14.08
CA LEU A 126 -10.53 5.78 -15.46
C LEU A 126 -11.83 6.55 -15.65
N HIS A 127 -11.94 7.29 -16.74
CA HIS A 127 -13.17 8.01 -17.14
C HIS A 127 -14.36 7.08 -17.48
N MET A 128 -14.22 5.77 -17.26
CA MET A 128 -15.28 4.78 -17.50
C MET A 128 -16.04 4.53 -16.19
N ALA A 129 -16.79 5.54 -15.74
CA ALA A 129 -17.83 5.42 -14.73
C ALA A 129 -18.97 6.39 -15.06
#